data_AF-A0A6A3GZF0-F1
#
_entry.id   AF-A0A6A3GZF0-F1
#
_cell.length_a   1.000
_cell.length_b   1.000
_cell.length_c   1.000
_cell.angle_alpha   90.00
_cell.angle_beta   90.00
_cell.angle_gamma   90.00
#
_symmetry.space_group_name_H-M   'P 1'
#
loop_
_entity.id
_entity.type
_entity.pdbx_description
1 polymer ?
#
loop_
_entity_poly.entity_id
_entity_poly.type
_entity_poly.pdbx_seq_one_letter_code
_entity_poly.pdbx_strand_id
1 'polypeptide(L)'
;MHGRVKSVEREKEHQKTDAQRQEELSKVRMYHEVAGKVLELKRQQLYEPSALPLTSHLLLLNPEFHVVWSYRRQAIDALAAKAQDPAAEMQEMAKTELKLTLDALQRNPKSYSAWFQRQWVIDRGLGDLKKEIGLCDKLLDLDERNFHCWNYRRHVCKLAGVSDEDQLAFTTQKIEQNFSNYSALHHRSISLPEPLTADLLFDEIGLVQQAVFTEPDDQSAWFYYRWLLTSMLEMVESSAEDAAGFLKSQVQWLDELLEMEMEAKWVVVTLADLHYRLGAITDVDGWNESKKKSVELYERAIELDPDHRRYYQDMKKKR
;
A
#
# COMPACT_ATOMS: atom_id res chain seq x y z
N MET A 1 -5.47 -7.32 -15.07
CA MET A 1 -6.03 -6.03 -15.56
C MET A 1 -4.88 -5.09 -15.83
N HIS A 2 -4.70 -4.58 -17.05
CA HIS A 2 -3.71 -3.53 -17.33
C HIS A 2 -4.46 -2.32 -17.86
N GLY A 3 -4.36 -1.19 -17.16
CA GLY A 3 -4.88 0.09 -17.64
C GLY A 3 -4.05 0.52 -18.84
N ARG A 4 -4.56 0.28 -20.05
CA ARG A 4 -3.94 0.77 -21.29
C ARG A 4 -4.87 1.76 -21.97
N VAL A 5 -4.28 2.85 -22.47
CA VAL A 5 -5.01 3.86 -23.22
C VAL A 5 -5.42 3.27 -24.57
N LYS A 6 -6.72 3.06 -24.78
CA LYS A 6 -7.26 2.34 -25.94
C LYS A 6 -6.94 3.00 -27.29
N SER A 7 -6.68 4.30 -27.35
CA SER A 7 -6.27 4.98 -28.58
C SER A 7 -4.84 4.62 -28.97
N VAL A 8 -3.90 4.71 -28.02
CA VAL A 8 -2.49 4.38 -28.21
C VAL A 8 -2.31 2.92 -28.63
N GLU A 9 -3.03 1.99 -27.99
CA GLU A 9 -2.93 0.58 -28.36
C GLU A 9 -3.52 0.29 -29.76
N ARG A 10 -4.59 1.01 -30.15
CA ARG A 10 -5.15 0.91 -31.50
C ARG A 10 -4.19 1.44 -32.55
N GLU A 11 -3.52 2.56 -32.31
CA GLU A 11 -2.51 3.10 -33.22
C GLU A 11 -1.31 2.16 -33.39
N LYS A 12 -0.79 1.61 -32.29
CA LYS A 12 0.25 0.57 -32.34
C LYS A 12 -0.16 -0.63 -33.18
N GLU A 13 -1.40 -1.08 -33.04
CA GLU A 13 -1.93 -2.22 -33.81
C GLU A 13 -2.01 -1.94 -35.33
N HIS A 14 -2.39 -0.70 -35.70
CA HIS A 14 -2.43 -0.28 -37.10
C HIS A 14 -1.02 -0.18 -37.71
N GLN A 15 -0.03 0.22 -36.92
CA GLN A 15 1.37 0.36 -37.34
C GLN A 15 2.12 -0.98 -37.43
N LYS A 16 1.56 -2.08 -36.95
CA LYS A 16 2.21 -3.40 -37.04
C LYS A 16 2.34 -3.85 -38.50
N THR A 17 3.52 -4.34 -38.84
CA THR A 17 3.75 -5.02 -40.12
C THR A 17 3.11 -6.41 -40.11
N ASP A 18 2.84 -6.96 -41.30
CA ASP A 18 2.29 -8.32 -41.40
C ASP A 18 3.24 -9.37 -40.80
N ALA A 19 4.55 -9.16 -40.88
CA ALA A 19 5.54 -10.00 -40.23
C ALA A 19 5.39 -9.98 -38.70
N GLN A 20 5.20 -8.80 -38.09
CA GLN A 20 4.98 -8.66 -36.64
C GLN A 20 3.68 -9.32 -36.21
N ARG A 21 2.58 -9.14 -36.97
CA ARG A 21 1.30 -9.82 -36.71
C ARG A 21 1.45 -11.34 -36.77
N GLN A 22 2.18 -11.85 -37.76
CA GLN A 22 2.41 -13.28 -37.90
C GLN A 22 3.26 -13.86 -36.75
N GLU A 23 4.26 -13.11 -36.29
CA GLU A 23 5.07 -13.47 -35.12
C GLU A 23 4.22 -13.53 -33.84
N GLU A 24 3.35 -12.53 -33.61
CA GLU A 24 2.43 -12.51 -32.46
C GLU A 24 1.44 -13.68 -32.51
N LEU A 25 0.84 -13.95 -33.67
CA LEU A 25 -0.03 -15.11 -33.85
C LEU A 25 0.71 -16.43 -33.57
N SER A 26 1.98 -16.53 -33.95
CA SER A 26 2.81 -17.68 -33.63
C SER A 26 3.02 -17.83 -32.12
N LYS A 27 3.30 -16.73 -31.41
CA LYS A 27 3.43 -16.72 -29.93
C LYS A 27 2.13 -17.12 -29.25
N VAL A 28 0.98 -16.62 -29.74
CA VAL A 28 -0.35 -16.96 -29.22
C VAL A 28 -0.66 -18.44 -29.43
N ARG A 29 -0.39 -18.98 -30.62
CA ARG A 29 -0.56 -20.43 -30.90
C ARG A 29 0.28 -21.28 -29.96
N MET A 30 1.56 -20.94 -29.81
CA MET A 30 2.47 -21.65 -28.91
C MET A 30 2.00 -21.57 -27.45
N TYR A 31 1.52 -20.40 -27.01
CA TYR A 31 0.95 -20.24 -25.68
C TYR A 31 -0.26 -21.16 -25.46
N HIS A 32 -1.20 -21.21 -26.41
CA HIS A 32 -2.37 -22.08 -26.33
C HIS A 32 -2.01 -23.57 -26.30
N GLU A 33 -1.03 -23.99 -27.10
CA GLU A 33 -0.55 -25.37 -27.12
C GLU A 33 0.05 -25.77 -25.77
N VAL A 34 0.97 -24.96 -25.24
CA VAL A 34 1.61 -25.21 -23.94
C VAL A 34 0.58 -25.16 -22.81
N ALA A 35 -0.34 -24.19 -22.83
CA ALA A 35 -1.42 -24.10 -21.85
C ALA A 35 -2.34 -25.31 -21.90
N GLY A 36 -2.73 -25.75 -23.10
CA GLY A 36 -3.54 -26.95 -23.29
C GLY A 36 -2.87 -28.19 -22.71
N LYS A 37 -1.58 -28.39 -22.98
CA LYS A 37 -0.79 -29.50 -22.43
C LYS A 37 -0.73 -29.47 -20.91
N VAL A 38 -0.44 -28.31 -20.30
CA VAL A 38 -0.39 -28.16 -18.84
C VAL A 38 -1.76 -28.41 -18.20
N LEU A 39 -2.85 -27.93 -18.81
CA LEU A 39 -4.21 -28.14 -18.31
C LEU A 39 -4.66 -29.60 -18.43
N GLU A 40 -4.22 -30.33 -19.46
CA GLU A 40 -4.42 -31.78 -19.57
C GLU A 40 -3.67 -32.53 -18.46
N LEU A 41 -2.38 -32.23 -18.27
CA LEU A 41 -1.58 -32.84 -17.19
C LEU A 41 -2.25 -32.59 -15.82
N LYS A 42 -2.74 -31.37 -15.59
CA LYS A 42 -3.53 -31.04 -14.38
C LYS A 42 -4.79 -31.90 -14.27
N ARG A 43 -5.59 -31.99 -15.34
CA ARG A 43 -6.84 -32.78 -15.35
C ARG A 43 -6.59 -34.24 -15.04
N GLN A 44 -5.50 -34.80 -15.55
CA GLN A 44 -5.11 -36.19 -15.32
C GLN A 44 -4.33 -36.39 -14.01
N GLN A 45 -4.06 -35.31 -13.26
CA GLN A 45 -3.23 -35.33 -12.04
C GLN A 45 -1.84 -35.95 -12.27
N LEU A 46 -1.27 -35.74 -13.46
CA LEU A 46 0.07 -36.20 -13.80
C LEU A 46 1.09 -35.18 -13.32
N TYR A 47 1.96 -35.59 -12.39
CA TYR A 47 3.01 -34.75 -11.80
C TYR A 47 4.39 -35.24 -12.27
N GLU A 48 4.79 -34.77 -13.45
CA GLU A 48 6.05 -35.15 -14.09
C GLU A 48 7.08 -34.01 -14.02
N PRO A 49 8.40 -34.30 -14.04
CA PRO A 49 9.43 -33.26 -14.07
C PRO A 49 9.28 -32.28 -15.25
N SER A 50 8.76 -32.77 -16.38
CA SER A 50 8.50 -31.99 -17.59
C SER A 50 7.45 -30.88 -17.38
N ALA A 51 6.59 -31.00 -16.36
CA ALA A 51 5.56 -30.01 -16.05
C ALA A 51 6.15 -28.69 -15.55
N LEU A 52 7.28 -28.72 -14.83
CA LEU A 52 7.87 -27.52 -14.25
C LEU A 52 8.36 -26.53 -15.33
N PRO A 53 9.16 -26.92 -16.33
CA PRO A 53 9.54 -25.98 -17.40
C PRO A 53 8.35 -25.42 -18.18
N LEU A 54 7.33 -26.24 -18.47
CA LEU A 54 6.13 -25.81 -19.19
C LEU A 54 5.34 -24.77 -18.40
N THR A 55 5.12 -25.03 -17.10
CA THR A 55 4.43 -24.07 -16.23
C THR A 55 5.25 -22.81 -16.03
N SER A 56 6.58 -22.89 -15.87
CA SER A 56 7.45 -21.70 -15.80
C SER A 56 7.29 -20.81 -17.03
N HIS A 57 7.31 -21.40 -18.23
CA HIS A 57 7.12 -20.64 -19.47
C HIS A 57 5.78 -19.89 -19.51
N LEU A 58 4.68 -20.57 -19.15
CA LEU A 58 3.35 -19.94 -19.11
C LEU A 58 3.26 -18.82 -18.08
N LEU A 59 3.83 -19.03 -16.90
CA LEU A 59 3.74 -18.10 -15.78
C LEU A 59 4.60 -16.86 -15.97
N LEU A 60 5.69 -16.96 -16.70
CA LEU A 60 6.45 -15.79 -17.14
C LEU A 60 5.68 -14.96 -18.18
N LEU A 61 4.87 -15.60 -19.03
CA LEU A 61 4.03 -14.89 -20.00
C LEU A 61 2.76 -14.31 -19.36
N ASN A 62 2.17 -15.04 -18.42
CA ASN A 62 0.97 -14.64 -17.70
C ASN A 62 1.07 -15.01 -16.21
N PRO A 63 1.66 -14.12 -15.38
CA PRO A 63 1.77 -14.33 -13.94
C PRO A 63 0.43 -14.44 -13.21
N GLU A 64 -0.70 -14.06 -13.83
CA GLU A 64 -2.05 -14.14 -13.24
C GLU A 64 -2.72 -15.50 -13.45
N PHE A 65 -2.05 -16.45 -14.12
CA PHE A 65 -2.65 -17.76 -14.41
C PHE A 65 -2.66 -18.66 -13.15
N HIS A 66 -3.48 -18.29 -12.17
CA HIS A 66 -3.56 -18.91 -10.84
C HIS A 66 -3.76 -20.43 -10.86
N VAL A 67 -4.50 -20.97 -11.85
CA VAL A 67 -4.70 -22.41 -12.03
C VAL A 67 -3.37 -23.13 -12.28
N VAL A 68 -2.47 -22.51 -13.06
CA VAL A 68 -1.14 -23.05 -13.35
C VAL A 68 -0.25 -22.99 -12.11
N TRP A 69 -0.28 -21.90 -11.35
CA TRP A 69 0.41 -21.83 -10.05
C TRP A 69 -0.06 -22.92 -9.08
N SER A 70 -1.37 -23.16 -8.99
CA SER A 70 -1.93 -24.22 -8.15
C SER A 70 -1.45 -25.61 -8.56
N TYR A 71 -1.49 -25.94 -9.85
CA TYR A 71 -0.98 -27.20 -10.35
C TYR A 71 0.55 -27.32 -10.16
N ARG A 72 1.29 -26.22 -10.34
CA ARG A 72 2.74 -26.20 -10.11
C ARG A 72 3.10 -26.56 -8.67
N ARG A 73 2.38 -26.03 -7.67
CA ARG A 73 2.58 -26.43 -6.25
C ARG A 73 2.36 -27.93 -6.04
N GLN A 74 1.26 -28.47 -6.60
CA GLN A 74 0.97 -29.91 -6.53
C GLN A 74 2.08 -30.75 -7.18
N ALA A 75 2.60 -30.30 -8.33
CA ALA A 75 3.70 -30.97 -9.01
C ALA A 75 5.00 -30.93 -8.18
N ILE A 76 5.34 -29.79 -7.58
CA ILE A 76 6.51 -29.65 -6.70
C ILE A 76 6.42 -30.61 -5.51
N ASP A 77 5.29 -30.62 -4.80
CA ASP A 77 5.09 -31.51 -3.65
C ASP A 77 5.17 -32.98 -4.05
N ALA A 78 4.54 -33.37 -5.16
CA ALA A 78 4.55 -34.75 -5.64
C ALA A 78 5.92 -35.21 -6.13
N LEU A 79 6.70 -34.32 -6.75
CA LEU A 79 8.06 -34.64 -7.22
C LEU A 79 9.04 -34.76 -6.07
N ALA A 80 9.01 -33.83 -5.12
CA ALA A 80 9.85 -33.89 -3.93
C ALA A 80 9.56 -35.15 -3.08
N ALA A 81 8.29 -35.54 -2.94
CA ALA A 81 7.91 -36.75 -2.21
C ALA A 81 8.43 -38.05 -2.86
N LYS A 82 8.71 -38.04 -4.17
CA LYS A 82 9.28 -39.18 -4.91
C LYS A 82 10.81 -39.16 -4.96
N ALA A 83 11.45 -38.08 -4.54
CA ALA A 83 12.90 -37.96 -4.55
C ALA A 83 13.53 -38.84 -3.47
N GLN A 84 14.81 -39.18 -3.67
CA GLN A 84 15.57 -39.96 -2.69
C GLN A 84 15.76 -39.19 -1.37
N ASP A 85 15.95 -37.86 -1.47
CA ASP A 85 15.96 -36.94 -0.34
C ASP A 85 14.90 -35.86 -0.56
N PRO A 86 13.68 -36.03 -0.01
CA PRO A 86 12.59 -35.08 -0.19
C PRO A 86 12.90 -33.67 0.35
N ALA A 87 13.70 -33.56 1.41
CA ALA A 87 14.01 -32.28 2.03
C ALA A 87 15.01 -31.49 1.16
N ALA A 88 16.06 -32.14 0.68
CA ALA A 88 17.03 -31.53 -0.23
C ALA A 88 16.37 -31.13 -1.56
N GLU A 89 15.53 -32.01 -2.13
CA GLU A 89 14.82 -31.72 -3.38
C GLU A 89 13.89 -30.51 -3.23
N MET A 90 13.12 -30.46 -2.13
CA MET A 90 12.23 -29.33 -1.83
C MET A 90 13.00 -28.01 -1.69
N GLN A 91 14.18 -28.02 -1.07
CA GLN A 91 15.04 -26.84 -0.96
C GLN A 91 15.56 -26.36 -2.32
N GLU A 92 16.00 -27.26 -3.21
CA GLU A 92 16.44 -26.88 -4.55
C GLU A 92 15.29 -26.38 -5.42
N MET A 93 14.11 -27.02 -5.35
CA MET A 93 12.91 -26.54 -6.03
C MET A 93 12.51 -25.16 -5.51
N ALA A 94 12.57 -24.92 -4.20
CA ALA A 94 12.27 -23.61 -3.60
C ALA A 94 13.18 -22.50 -4.13
N LYS A 95 14.49 -22.74 -4.28
CA LYS A 95 15.41 -21.77 -4.90
C LYS A 95 14.98 -21.41 -6.32
N THR A 96 14.57 -22.42 -7.09
CA THR A 96 14.06 -22.24 -8.45
C THR A 96 12.73 -21.47 -8.46
N GLU A 97 11.84 -21.73 -7.51
CA GLU A 97 10.57 -21.01 -7.36
C GLU A 97 10.75 -19.55 -6.95
N LEU A 98 11.67 -19.25 -6.03
CA LEU A 98 11.99 -17.88 -5.64
C LEU A 98 12.57 -17.08 -6.82
N LYS A 99 13.34 -17.73 -7.69
CA LYS A 99 13.78 -17.11 -8.95
C LYS A 99 12.62 -16.87 -9.91
N LEU A 100 11.79 -17.89 -10.16
CA LEU A 100 10.64 -17.79 -11.07
C LEU A 100 9.65 -16.69 -10.63
N THR A 101 9.34 -16.61 -9.34
CA THR A 101 8.43 -15.60 -8.80
C THR A 101 9.04 -14.20 -8.92
N LEU A 102 10.35 -14.03 -8.71
CA LEU A 102 11.02 -12.75 -8.95
C LEU A 102 10.95 -12.35 -10.44
N ASP A 103 11.28 -13.26 -11.35
CA ASP A 103 11.21 -13.01 -12.80
C ASP A 103 9.78 -12.66 -13.24
N ALA A 104 8.76 -13.30 -12.65
CA ALA A 104 7.36 -13.01 -12.90
C ALA A 104 6.95 -11.62 -12.34
N LEU A 105 7.42 -11.26 -11.15
CA LEU A 105 7.16 -9.95 -10.52
C LEU A 105 7.87 -8.80 -11.23
N GLN A 106 9.05 -9.02 -11.81
CA GLN A 106 9.70 -8.03 -12.67
C GLN A 106 8.88 -7.70 -13.91
N ARG A 107 8.08 -8.65 -14.42
CA ARG A 107 7.16 -8.43 -15.55
C ARG A 107 5.83 -7.83 -15.12
N ASN A 108 5.30 -8.30 -13.99
CA ASN A 108 4.05 -7.81 -13.42
C ASN A 108 4.18 -7.73 -11.89
N PRO A 109 4.63 -6.59 -11.34
CA PRO A 109 4.91 -6.43 -9.90
C PRO A 109 3.64 -6.42 -9.04
N LYS A 110 2.46 -6.37 -9.67
CA LYS A 110 1.14 -6.34 -9.03
C LYS A 110 0.38 -7.66 -9.21
N SER A 111 1.11 -8.75 -9.48
CA SER A 111 0.52 -10.09 -9.58
C SER A 111 0.26 -10.70 -8.22
N TYR A 112 -1.02 -10.82 -7.87
CA TYR A 112 -1.45 -11.55 -6.68
C TYR A 112 -0.92 -12.99 -6.66
N SER A 113 -0.98 -13.67 -7.80
CA SER A 113 -0.62 -15.09 -7.85
C SER A 113 0.88 -15.32 -7.70
N ALA A 114 1.72 -14.43 -8.23
CA ALA A 114 3.16 -14.50 -8.07
C ALA A 114 3.60 -14.20 -6.63
N TRP A 115 3.04 -13.16 -6.00
CA TRP A 115 3.27 -12.87 -4.58
C TRP A 115 2.80 -14.01 -3.68
N PHE A 116 1.63 -14.59 -3.96
CA PHE A 116 1.11 -15.72 -3.20
C PHE A 116 1.99 -16.97 -3.34
N GLN A 117 2.50 -17.27 -4.54
CA GLN A 117 3.44 -18.37 -4.72
C GLN A 117 4.74 -18.12 -3.95
N ARG A 118 5.25 -16.88 -3.96
CA ARG A 118 6.46 -16.53 -3.23
C ARG A 118 6.26 -16.71 -1.72
N GLN A 119 5.15 -16.21 -1.19
CA GLN A 119 4.76 -16.41 0.21
C GLN A 119 4.61 -17.90 0.57
N TRP A 120 4.02 -18.72 -0.31
CA TRP A 120 3.92 -20.16 -0.09
C TRP A 120 5.27 -20.85 0.11
N VAL A 121 6.34 -20.39 -0.56
CA VAL A 121 7.70 -20.89 -0.33
C VAL A 121 8.22 -20.46 1.05
N ILE A 122 8.01 -19.19 1.41
CA ILE A 122 8.49 -18.63 2.68
C ILE A 122 7.78 -19.22 3.89
N ASP A 123 6.47 -19.43 3.82
CA ASP A 123 5.65 -20.03 4.88
C ASP A 123 6.10 -21.45 5.26
N ARG A 124 6.85 -22.10 4.36
CA ARG A 124 7.42 -23.45 4.58
C ARG A 124 8.85 -23.42 5.10
N GLY A 125 9.41 -22.24 5.38
CA GLY A 125 10.79 -22.10 5.85
C GLY A 125 11.84 -22.43 4.78
N LEU A 126 11.49 -22.33 3.50
CA LEU A 126 12.36 -22.70 2.38
C LEU A 126 13.09 -21.50 1.76
N GLY A 127 13.07 -20.34 2.42
CA GLY A 127 13.70 -19.12 1.93
C GLY A 127 14.48 -18.38 3.01
N ASP A 128 15.43 -17.56 2.56
CA ASP A 128 16.26 -16.71 3.42
C ASP A 128 15.51 -15.40 3.71
N LEU A 129 14.93 -15.30 4.91
CA LEU A 129 14.10 -14.16 5.29
C LEU A 129 14.85 -12.82 5.20
N LYS A 130 16.16 -12.79 5.46
CA LYS A 130 16.96 -11.57 5.36
C LYS A 130 17.09 -11.11 3.91
N LYS A 131 17.29 -12.05 2.97
CA LYS A 131 17.29 -11.74 1.54
C LYS A 131 15.93 -11.27 1.05
N GLU A 132 14.85 -11.84 1.58
CA GLU A 132 13.48 -11.45 1.23
C GLU A 132 13.14 -10.03 1.71
N ILE A 133 13.54 -9.65 2.92
CA ILE A 133 13.41 -8.26 3.40
C ILE A 133 14.19 -7.31 2.48
N GLY A 134 15.47 -7.62 2.20
CA GLY A 134 16.28 -6.79 1.31
C GLY A 134 15.77 -6.75 -0.14
N LEU A 135 15.03 -7.76 -0.60
CA LEU A 135 14.32 -7.70 -1.87
C LEU A 135 13.13 -6.74 -1.80
N CYS A 136 12.35 -6.78 -0.71
CA CYS A 136 11.23 -5.86 -0.52
C CYS A 136 11.69 -4.41 -0.55
N ASP A 137 12.80 -4.10 0.13
CA ASP A 137 13.35 -2.74 0.18
C ASP A 137 13.65 -2.23 -1.24
N LYS A 138 14.32 -3.05 -2.07
CA LYS A 138 14.60 -2.73 -3.49
C LYS A 138 13.34 -2.58 -4.33
N LEU A 139 12.34 -3.42 -4.12
CA LEU A 139 11.08 -3.34 -4.88
C LEU A 139 10.27 -2.10 -4.48
N LEU A 140 10.34 -1.68 -3.22
CA LEU A 140 9.73 -0.45 -2.73
C LEU A 140 10.50 0.80 -3.14
N ASP A 141 11.80 0.71 -3.42
CA ASP A 141 12.54 1.79 -4.09
C ASP A 141 12.07 2.01 -5.54
N LEU A 142 11.54 0.96 -6.19
CA LEU A 142 11.03 1.03 -7.57
C LEU A 142 9.56 1.44 -7.66
N ASP A 143 8.71 0.96 -6.75
CA ASP A 143 7.30 1.35 -6.61
C ASP A 143 6.94 1.38 -5.13
N GLU A 144 7.12 2.55 -4.52
CA GLU A 144 6.90 2.78 -3.10
C GLU A 144 5.44 2.60 -2.66
N ARG A 145 4.50 2.56 -3.63
CA ARG A 145 3.07 2.36 -3.40
C ARG A 145 2.62 0.95 -3.75
N ASN A 146 3.55 0.02 -3.98
CA ASN A 146 3.22 -1.37 -4.22
C ASN A 146 2.73 -2.05 -2.93
N PHE A 147 1.42 -2.00 -2.69
CA PHE A 147 0.81 -2.58 -1.50
C PHE A 147 1.05 -4.10 -1.37
N HIS A 148 1.25 -4.82 -2.48
CA HIS A 148 1.60 -6.24 -2.39
C HIS A 148 2.97 -6.44 -1.76
N CYS A 149 3.94 -5.62 -2.14
CA CYS A 149 5.28 -5.64 -1.59
C CYS A 149 5.27 -5.23 -0.11
N TRP A 150 4.52 -4.20 0.27
CA TRP A 150 4.31 -3.82 1.67
C TRP A 150 3.69 -4.95 2.51
N ASN A 151 2.64 -5.60 1.97
CA ASN A 151 1.99 -6.73 2.64
C ASN A 151 2.96 -7.92 2.82
N TYR A 152 3.70 -8.26 1.76
CA TYR A 152 4.69 -9.33 1.81
C TYR A 152 5.84 -9.00 2.77
N ARG A 153 6.33 -7.76 2.78
CA ARG A 153 7.37 -7.30 3.70
C ARG A 153 6.93 -7.47 5.16
N ARG A 154 5.72 -7.02 5.52
CA ARG A 154 5.16 -7.23 6.88
C ARG A 154 5.16 -8.70 7.27
N HIS A 155 4.72 -9.55 6.37
CA HIS A 155 4.67 -10.98 6.59
C HIS A 155 6.06 -11.58 6.84
N VAL A 156 7.04 -11.26 5.99
CA VAL A 156 8.43 -11.73 6.15
C VAL A 156 9.08 -11.17 7.41
N CYS A 157 8.90 -9.88 7.72
CA CYS A 157 9.42 -9.26 8.95
C CYS A 157 8.87 -9.94 10.20
N LYS A 158 7.57 -10.27 10.22
CA LYS A 158 6.94 -11.02 11.31
C LYS A 158 7.57 -12.40 11.48
N LEU A 159 7.78 -13.14 10.39
CA LEU A 159 8.44 -14.46 10.44
C LEU A 159 9.90 -14.37 10.89
N ALA A 160 10.60 -13.29 10.53
CA ALA A 160 11.99 -13.04 10.90
C ALA A 160 12.17 -12.52 12.34
N GLY A 161 11.08 -12.16 13.03
CA GLY A 161 11.15 -11.55 14.36
C GLY A 161 11.77 -10.15 14.35
N VAL A 162 11.58 -9.38 13.28
CA VAL A 162 12.02 -7.98 13.21
C VAL A 162 11.22 -7.17 14.26
N SER A 163 11.90 -6.36 15.05
CA SER A 163 11.27 -5.55 16.09
C SER A 163 10.34 -4.49 15.49
N ASP A 164 9.36 -4.04 16.27
CA ASP A 164 8.51 -2.92 15.85
C ASP A 164 9.32 -1.62 15.72
N GLU A 165 10.38 -1.44 16.53
CA GLU A 165 11.34 -0.33 16.41
C GLU A 165 12.04 -0.32 15.03
N ASP A 166 12.54 -1.46 14.57
CA ASP A 166 13.18 -1.56 13.25
C ASP A 166 12.18 -1.33 12.11
N GLN A 167 10.92 -1.77 12.30
CA GLN A 167 9.86 -1.50 11.33
C GLN A 167 9.49 -0.02 11.29
N LEU A 168 9.38 0.64 12.43
CA LEU A 168 9.14 2.08 12.54
C LEU A 168 10.29 2.86 11.92
N ALA A 169 11.55 2.50 12.20
CA ALA A 169 12.73 3.11 11.58
C ALA A 169 12.70 3.00 10.05
N PHE A 170 12.29 1.84 9.51
CA PHE A 170 12.11 1.69 8.07
C PHE A 170 11.00 2.61 7.52
N THR A 171 9.86 2.74 8.21
CA THR A 171 8.81 3.68 7.77
C THR A 171 9.29 5.13 7.82
N THR A 172 10.04 5.53 8.86
CA THR A 172 10.65 6.86 8.95
C THR A 172 11.53 7.12 7.74
N GLN A 173 12.45 6.20 7.42
CA GLN A 173 13.30 6.30 6.23
C GLN A 173 12.48 6.48 4.94
N LYS A 174 11.38 5.75 4.79
CA LYS A 174 10.51 5.86 3.60
C LYS A 174 9.73 7.16 3.53
N ILE A 175 9.32 7.71 4.66
CA ILE A 175 8.64 9.01 4.75
C ILE A 175 9.64 10.14 4.47
N GLU A 176 10.86 10.07 4.99
CA GLU A 176 11.92 11.07 4.72
C GLU A 176 12.35 11.07 3.25
N GLN A 177 12.29 9.92 2.56
CA GLN A 177 12.52 9.83 1.12
C GLN A 177 11.39 10.45 0.30
N ASN A 178 10.15 10.33 0.78
CA ASN A 178 8.98 10.91 0.16
C ASN A 178 7.86 11.11 1.19
N PHE A 179 7.58 12.37 1.55
CA PHE A 179 6.55 12.71 2.54
C PHE A 179 5.13 12.31 2.07
N SER A 180 4.91 12.22 0.76
CA SER A 180 3.65 11.75 0.16
C SER A 180 3.45 10.23 0.23
N ASN A 181 4.37 9.47 0.85
CA ASN A 181 4.31 8.01 0.86
C ASN A 181 3.22 7.49 1.82
N TYR A 182 1.98 7.48 1.36
CA TYR A 182 0.82 6.99 2.12
C TYR A 182 0.97 5.53 2.58
N SER A 183 1.70 4.70 1.81
CA SER A 183 1.90 3.31 2.20
C SER A 183 2.85 3.18 3.41
N ALA A 184 3.87 4.04 3.49
CA ALA A 184 4.74 4.12 4.66
C ALA A 184 4.00 4.67 5.88
N LEU A 185 3.20 5.73 5.73
CA LEU A 185 2.35 6.27 6.82
C LEU A 185 1.33 5.24 7.33
N HIS A 186 0.68 4.50 6.41
CA HIS A 186 -0.23 3.44 6.80
C HIS A 186 0.49 2.28 7.49
N HIS A 187 1.67 1.87 7.02
CA HIS A 187 2.46 0.85 7.71
C HIS A 187 2.86 1.35 9.10
N ARG A 188 3.24 2.62 9.23
CA ARG A 188 3.57 3.23 10.51
C ARG A 188 2.38 3.15 11.48
N SER A 189 1.17 3.50 11.03
CA SER A 189 -0.04 3.46 11.86
C SER A 189 -0.36 2.09 12.46
N ILE A 190 0.06 1.00 11.82
CA ILE A 190 -0.15 -0.38 12.30
C ILE A 190 1.06 -0.98 13.04
N SER A 191 2.22 -0.30 12.99
CA SER A 191 3.44 -0.71 13.72
C SER A 191 3.63 0.05 15.03
N LEU A 192 2.89 1.14 15.25
CA LEU A 192 2.89 1.84 16.52
C LEU A 192 2.30 0.96 17.64
N PRO A 193 2.79 1.08 18.88
CA PRO A 193 2.31 0.28 20.01
C PRO A 193 0.85 0.60 20.37
N GLU A 194 0.16 -0.41 20.91
CA GLU A 194 -1.17 -0.25 21.51
C GLU A 194 -1.10 -0.55 23.04
N PRO A 195 -1.55 0.36 23.91
CA PRO A 195 -2.12 1.68 23.62
C PRO A 195 -1.05 2.73 23.25
N LEU A 196 -1.45 3.72 22.43
CA LEU A 196 -0.63 4.90 22.15
C LEU A 196 -0.46 5.74 23.42
N THR A 197 0.70 6.37 23.61
CA THR A 197 0.96 7.33 24.69
C THR A 197 0.85 8.76 24.18
N ALA A 198 0.61 9.72 25.08
CA ALA A 198 0.56 11.14 24.72
C ALA A 198 1.86 11.61 24.06
N ASP A 199 3.01 11.26 24.65
CA ASP A 199 4.34 11.62 24.12
C ASP A 199 4.54 11.11 22.69
N LEU A 200 4.16 9.85 22.42
CA LEU A 200 4.24 9.27 21.09
C LEU A 200 3.33 9.99 20.09
N LEU A 201 2.11 10.34 20.49
CA LEU A 201 1.20 11.10 19.64
C LEU A 201 1.75 12.50 19.33
N PHE A 202 2.39 13.16 20.30
CA PHE A 202 3.05 14.44 20.07
C PHE A 202 4.22 14.31 19.08
N ASP A 203 5.06 13.28 19.23
CA ASP A 203 6.17 13.01 18.29
C ASP A 203 5.65 12.74 16.86
N GLU A 204 4.60 11.94 16.71
CA GLU A 204 3.97 11.65 15.41
C GLU A 204 3.28 12.89 14.80
N ILE A 205 2.67 13.75 15.61
CA ILE A 205 2.16 15.05 15.13
C ILE A 205 3.31 15.93 14.66
N GLY A 206 4.45 15.92 15.35
CA GLY A 206 5.66 16.63 14.93
C GLY A 206 6.18 16.16 13.56
N LEU A 207 6.14 14.86 13.30
CA LEU A 207 6.46 14.28 11.98
C LEU A 207 5.50 14.80 10.90
N VAL A 208 4.19 14.80 11.18
CA VAL A 208 3.18 15.35 10.26
C VAL A 208 3.44 16.82 9.98
N GLN A 209 3.71 17.62 11.02
CA GLN A 209 3.97 19.05 10.88
C GLN A 209 5.10 19.28 9.86
N GLN A 210 6.23 18.59 10.01
CA GLN A 210 7.33 18.68 9.04
C GLN A 210 6.89 18.37 7.60
N ALA A 211 6.07 17.34 7.42
CA ALA A 211 5.56 16.94 6.11
C ALA A 211 4.62 18.00 5.51
N VAL A 212 3.61 18.47 6.27
CA VAL A 212 2.59 19.40 5.74
C VAL A 212 3.10 20.83 5.57
N PHE A 213 4.11 21.25 6.35
CA PHE A 213 4.81 22.53 6.10
C PHE A 213 5.70 22.47 4.84
N THR A 214 6.06 21.27 4.37
CA THR A 214 6.85 21.08 3.14
C THR A 214 5.93 20.90 1.92
N GLU A 215 4.86 20.09 2.06
CA GLU A 215 3.91 19.78 1.01
C GLU A 215 2.46 19.86 1.53
N PRO A 216 1.90 21.08 1.69
CA PRO A 216 0.58 21.30 2.30
C PRO A 216 -0.58 20.74 1.47
N ASP A 217 -0.38 20.49 0.18
CA ASP A 217 -1.37 19.90 -0.71
C ASP A 217 -1.37 18.36 -0.69
N ASP A 218 -0.35 17.72 -0.09
CA ASP A 218 -0.28 16.26 -0.04
C ASP A 218 -1.27 15.68 0.97
N GLN A 219 -2.29 15.00 0.47
CA GLN A 219 -3.36 14.44 1.29
C GLN A 219 -2.88 13.37 2.28
N SER A 220 -1.76 12.70 2.03
CA SER A 220 -1.32 11.52 2.77
C SER A 220 -1.04 11.87 4.23
N ALA A 221 -0.27 12.93 4.44
CA ALA A 221 0.04 13.45 5.77
C ALA A 221 -1.23 13.92 6.50
N TRP A 222 -2.17 14.58 5.80
CA TRP A 222 -3.43 15.03 6.40
C TRP A 222 -4.35 13.90 6.85
N PHE A 223 -4.43 12.81 6.08
CA PHE A 223 -5.20 11.64 6.50
C PHE A 223 -4.57 10.95 7.72
N TYR A 224 -3.24 10.88 7.79
CA TYR A 224 -2.53 10.37 8.96
C TYR A 224 -2.74 11.28 10.19
N TYR A 225 -2.63 12.59 9.99
CA TYR A 225 -2.88 13.59 11.02
C TYR A 225 -4.30 13.50 11.60
N ARG A 226 -5.31 13.32 10.75
CA ARG A 226 -6.69 13.17 11.19
C ARG A 226 -6.89 11.95 12.10
N TRP A 227 -6.17 10.87 11.84
CA TRP A 227 -6.15 9.70 12.72
C TRP A 227 -5.50 10.03 14.07
N LEU A 228 -4.30 10.65 14.06
CA LEU A 228 -3.61 11.10 15.28
C LEU A 228 -4.45 12.04 16.13
N LEU A 229 -5.13 13.02 15.51
CA LEU A 229 -6.05 13.93 16.17
C LEU A 229 -7.17 13.19 16.89
N THR A 230 -7.74 12.17 16.24
CA THR A 230 -8.83 11.38 16.82
C THR A 230 -8.32 10.57 18.01
N SER A 231 -7.16 9.90 17.87
CA SER A 231 -6.55 9.13 18.95
C SER A 231 -6.14 10.00 20.16
N MET A 232 -5.60 11.20 19.92
CA MET A 232 -5.28 12.12 21.01
C MET A 232 -6.53 12.60 21.73
N LEU A 233 -7.58 12.95 20.99
CA LEU A 233 -8.86 13.38 21.58
C LEU A 233 -9.51 12.27 22.41
N GLU A 234 -9.51 11.03 21.94
CA GLU A 234 -9.98 9.87 22.72
C GLU A 234 -9.17 9.66 24.00
N MET A 235 -7.88 10.01 24.01
CA MET A 235 -7.04 9.92 25.21
C MET A 235 -7.35 11.02 26.23
N VAL A 236 -7.53 12.26 25.77
CA VAL A 236 -7.77 13.42 26.65
C VAL A 236 -9.25 13.66 26.92
N GLU A 237 -10.17 12.83 26.40
CA GLU A 237 -11.62 13.03 26.55
C GLU A 237 -12.10 13.05 28.01
N SER A 238 -11.33 12.41 28.90
CA SER A 238 -11.59 12.41 30.34
C SER A 238 -11.41 13.78 31.01
N SER A 239 -10.72 14.73 30.34
CA SER A 239 -10.41 16.07 30.83
C SER A 239 -10.70 17.11 29.75
N ALA A 240 -11.82 17.83 29.91
CA ALA A 240 -12.21 18.88 28.96
C ALA A 240 -11.16 20.01 28.85
N GLU A 241 -10.40 20.27 29.93
CA GLU A 241 -9.33 21.26 29.93
C GLU A 241 -8.14 20.81 29.08
N ASP A 242 -7.71 19.55 29.20
CA ASP A 242 -6.62 19.00 28.40
C ASP A 242 -7.02 18.90 26.92
N ALA A 243 -8.26 18.47 26.64
CA ALA A 243 -8.82 18.45 25.29
C ALA A 243 -8.85 19.86 24.65
N ALA A 244 -9.25 20.87 25.42
CA ALA A 244 -9.26 22.26 24.96
C ALA A 244 -7.86 22.81 24.75
N GLY A 245 -6.91 22.52 25.66
CA GLY A 245 -5.51 22.90 25.52
C GLY A 245 -4.88 22.30 24.28
N PHE A 246 -5.08 21.00 24.05
CA PHE A 246 -4.62 20.32 22.85
C PHE A 246 -5.21 20.95 21.58
N LEU A 247 -6.55 21.05 21.47
CA LEU A 247 -7.19 21.63 20.27
C LEU A 247 -6.75 23.07 19.99
N LYS A 248 -6.58 23.89 21.02
CA LYS A 248 -6.05 25.26 20.87
C LYS A 248 -4.65 25.27 20.29
N SER A 249 -3.76 24.40 20.76
CA SER A 249 -2.41 24.28 20.18
C SER A 249 -2.45 23.83 18.71
N GLN A 250 -3.38 22.95 18.35
CA GLN A 250 -3.55 22.50 16.98
C GLN A 250 -4.08 23.59 16.05
N VAL A 251 -5.06 24.37 16.52
CA VAL A 251 -5.57 25.55 15.81
C VAL A 251 -4.44 26.56 15.57
N GLN A 252 -3.65 26.85 16.60
CA GLN A 252 -2.58 27.86 16.53
C GLN A 252 -1.59 27.60 15.38
N TRP A 253 -1.01 26.40 15.30
CA TRP A 253 0.00 26.14 14.26
C TRP A 253 -0.64 26.02 12.86
N LEU A 254 -1.91 25.62 12.76
CA LEU A 254 -2.63 25.58 11.48
C LEU A 254 -3.04 26.95 10.98
N ASP A 255 -3.32 27.91 11.88
CA ASP A 255 -3.48 29.31 11.52
C ASP A 255 -2.18 29.86 10.92
N GLU A 256 -1.04 29.59 11.54
CA GLU A 256 0.29 29.96 11.01
C GLU A 256 0.54 29.36 9.62
N LEU A 257 0.22 28.07 9.43
CA LEU A 257 0.34 27.42 8.12
C LEU A 257 -0.63 28.02 7.09
N LEU A 258 -1.86 28.38 7.48
CA LEU A 258 -2.84 28.98 6.57
C LEU A 258 -2.45 30.39 6.12
N GLU A 259 -1.75 31.15 6.96
CA GLU A 259 -1.17 32.45 6.59
C GLU A 259 -0.11 32.31 5.49
N MET A 260 0.69 31.23 5.54
CA MET A 260 1.71 30.92 4.55
C MET A 260 1.12 30.31 3.27
N GLU A 261 0.16 29.41 3.42
CA GLU A 261 -0.35 28.53 2.37
C GLU A 261 -1.86 28.71 2.17
N MET A 262 -2.24 29.91 1.73
CA MET A 262 -3.63 30.36 1.66
C MET A 262 -4.53 29.47 0.77
N GLU A 263 -3.98 28.83 -0.25
CA GLU A 263 -4.76 28.02 -1.19
C GLU A 263 -4.77 26.53 -0.82
N ALA A 264 -4.03 26.12 0.22
CA ALA A 264 -3.93 24.74 0.64
C ALA A 264 -5.24 24.27 1.28
N LYS A 265 -6.07 23.59 0.48
CA LYS A 265 -7.42 23.19 0.88
C LYS A 265 -7.45 22.32 2.14
N TRP A 266 -6.42 21.49 2.34
CA TRP A 266 -6.37 20.57 3.46
C TRP A 266 -6.14 21.28 4.78
N VAL A 267 -5.39 22.38 4.79
CA VAL A 267 -5.22 23.27 5.94
C VAL A 267 -6.59 23.85 6.32
N VAL A 268 -7.30 24.42 5.34
CA VAL A 268 -8.64 25.03 5.52
C VAL A 268 -9.64 24.01 6.06
N VAL A 269 -9.71 22.82 5.46
CA VAL A 269 -10.65 21.76 5.85
C VAL A 269 -10.35 21.22 7.26
N THR A 270 -9.07 21.08 7.61
CA THR A 270 -8.64 20.58 8.92
C THR A 270 -8.90 21.62 10.00
N LEU A 271 -8.56 22.89 9.75
CA LEU A 271 -8.81 23.99 10.67
C LEU A 271 -10.31 24.20 10.93
N ALA A 272 -11.15 24.05 9.89
CA ALA A 272 -12.60 24.08 10.04
C ALA A 272 -13.11 22.96 10.97
N ASP A 273 -12.54 21.75 10.88
CA ASP A 273 -12.87 20.63 11.77
C ASP A 273 -12.43 20.89 13.22
N LEU A 274 -11.23 21.46 13.41
CA LEU A 274 -10.70 21.76 14.74
C LEU A 274 -11.48 22.85 15.47
N HIS A 275 -11.84 23.95 14.79
CA HIS A 275 -12.68 24.98 15.40
C HIS A 275 -14.03 24.42 15.84
N TYR A 276 -14.64 23.55 15.03
CA TYR A 276 -15.89 22.90 15.44
C TYR A 276 -15.72 22.07 16.71
N ARG A 277 -14.67 21.23 16.75
CA ARG A 277 -14.38 20.37 17.92
C ARG A 277 -14.08 21.19 19.16
N LEU A 278 -13.33 22.29 19.02
CA LEU A 278 -13.01 23.20 20.11
C LEU A 278 -14.28 23.85 20.66
N GLY A 279 -15.16 24.32 19.77
CA GLY A 279 -16.44 24.89 20.17
C GLY A 279 -17.30 23.92 21.00
N ALA A 280 -17.30 22.64 20.65
CA ALA A 280 -18.14 21.62 21.30
C ALA A 280 -17.77 21.37 22.77
N ILE A 281 -16.59 21.81 23.20
CA ILE A 281 -16.08 21.65 24.57
C ILE A 281 -15.91 22.98 25.31
N THR A 282 -16.27 24.11 24.69
CA THR A 282 -16.26 25.45 25.30
C THR A 282 -17.64 25.85 25.85
N ASP A 283 -17.70 26.99 26.52
CA ASP A 283 -18.96 27.62 26.92
C ASP A 283 -19.78 28.11 25.70
N VAL A 284 -20.99 28.63 25.96
CA VAL A 284 -21.93 29.04 24.91
C VAL A 284 -21.36 30.12 24.01
N ASP A 285 -20.61 31.07 24.57
CA ASP A 285 -20.00 32.16 23.81
C ASP A 285 -18.83 31.64 22.95
N GLY A 286 -17.96 30.79 23.52
CA GLY A 286 -16.88 30.12 22.80
C GLY A 286 -17.40 29.18 21.69
N TRP A 287 -18.53 28.51 21.91
CA TRP A 287 -19.20 27.71 20.89
C TRP A 287 -19.63 28.56 19.70
N ASN A 288 -20.33 29.68 19.95
CA ASN A 288 -20.83 30.55 18.89
C ASN A 288 -19.69 31.13 18.05
N GLU A 289 -18.60 31.56 18.70
CA GLU A 289 -17.41 32.07 18.00
C GLU A 289 -16.74 30.98 17.15
N SER A 290 -16.46 29.82 17.75
CA SER A 290 -15.74 28.75 17.07
C SER A 290 -16.57 28.14 15.93
N LYS A 291 -17.89 28.03 16.12
CA LYS A 291 -18.82 27.59 15.08
C LYS A 291 -18.84 28.57 13.91
N LYS A 292 -18.85 29.87 14.17
CA LYS A 292 -18.78 30.90 13.12
C LYS A 292 -17.50 30.73 12.28
N LYS A 293 -16.33 30.63 12.94
CA LYS A 293 -15.03 30.40 12.26
C LYS A 293 -15.03 29.12 11.42
N SER A 294 -15.54 28.01 11.98
CA SER A 294 -15.65 26.74 11.26
C SER A 294 -16.51 26.86 9.98
N VAL A 295 -17.65 27.55 10.06
CA VAL A 295 -18.56 27.78 8.93
C VAL A 295 -17.89 28.63 7.84
N GLU A 296 -17.21 29.70 8.22
CA GLU A 296 -16.46 30.59 7.29
C GLU A 296 -15.34 29.82 6.56
N LEU A 297 -14.60 28.97 7.27
CA LEU A 297 -13.55 28.13 6.65
C LEU A 297 -14.14 27.09 5.69
N TYR A 298 -15.27 26.46 6.01
CA TYR A 298 -15.94 25.56 5.07
C TYR A 298 -16.52 26.29 3.85
N GLU A 299 -16.89 27.57 3.96
CA GLU A 299 -17.24 28.40 2.80
C GLU A 299 -16.04 28.60 1.89
N ARG A 300 -14.89 28.96 2.45
CA ARG A 300 -13.63 29.05 1.70
C ARG A 300 -13.25 27.71 1.04
N ALA A 301 -13.42 26.59 1.74
CA ALA A 301 -13.15 25.26 1.17
C ALA A 301 -14.02 24.95 -0.06
N ILE A 302 -15.25 25.45 -0.13
CA ILE A 302 -16.13 25.30 -1.31
C ILE A 302 -15.56 26.04 -2.53
N GLU A 303 -14.90 27.17 -2.30
CA GLU A 303 -14.27 27.96 -3.36
C GLU A 303 -12.98 27.28 -3.86
N LEU A 304 -12.18 26.73 -2.94
CA LEU A 304 -10.92 26.04 -3.25
C LEU A 304 -11.11 24.64 -3.86
N ASP A 305 -12.17 23.92 -3.48
CA ASP A 305 -12.43 22.54 -3.93
C ASP A 305 -13.91 22.35 -4.34
N PRO A 306 -14.32 22.89 -5.50
CA PRO A 306 -15.71 22.90 -5.93
C PRO A 306 -16.29 21.50 -6.17
N ASP A 307 -15.45 20.51 -6.49
CA ASP A 307 -15.85 19.13 -6.70
C ASP A 307 -16.39 18.49 -5.41
N HIS A 308 -15.90 18.93 -4.25
CA HIS A 308 -16.33 18.46 -2.93
C HIS A 308 -17.35 19.38 -2.25
N ARG A 309 -17.92 20.36 -2.96
CA ARG A 309 -18.86 21.35 -2.37
C ARG A 309 -19.99 20.75 -1.54
N ARG A 310 -20.53 19.60 -1.95
CA ARG A 310 -21.64 18.93 -1.24
C ARG A 310 -21.18 18.42 0.12
N TYR A 311 -19.97 17.87 0.19
CA TYR A 311 -19.38 17.44 1.45
C TYR A 311 -19.23 18.62 2.42
N TYR A 312 -18.66 19.74 1.98
CA TYR A 312 -18.51 20.93 2.84
C TYR A 312 -19.87 21.53 3.26
N GLN A 313 -20.86 21.57 2.36
CA GLN A 313 -22.22 22.00 2.70
C GLN A 313 -22.87 21.12 3.77
N ASP A 314 -22.64 19.81 3.73
CA ASP A 314 -23.13 18.89 4.75
C ASP A 314 -22.38 19.08 6.07
N MET A 315 -21.06 19.32 6.02
CA MET A 315 -20.25 19.61 7.21
C MET A 315 -20.71 20.88 7.92
N LYS A 316 -21.08 21.94 7.18
CA LYS A 316 -21.68 23.17 7.74
C LYS A 316 -23.04 22.94 8.42
N LYS A 317 -23.82 21.96 7.96
CA LYS A 317 -25.18 21.69 8.48
C LYS A 317 -25.19 20.75 9.67
N LYS A 318 -24.29 19.78 9.70
CA LYS A 318 -24.20 18.75 10.75
C LYS A 318 -23.66 19.29 12.08
N ARG A 319 -23.30 20.57 12.12
CA ARG A 319 -22.38 21.16 13.09
C ARG A 319 -22.90 22.49 13.60
#